data_AF-A0AAV9WVC2-F1
#
_entry.id   AF-A0AAV9WVC2-F1
#
_cell.length_a   1.000
_cell.length_b   1.000
_cell.length_c   1.000
_cell.angle_alpha   90.00
_cell.angle_beta   90.00
_cell.angle_gamma   90.00
#
_symmetry.space_group_name_H-M   'P 1'
#
loop_
_entity.id
_entity.type
_entity.pdbx_description
1 polymer ?
#
loop_
_entity_poly.entity_id
_entity_poly.type
_entity_poly.pdbx_seq_one_letter_code
_entity_poly.pdbx_strand_id
1 'polypeptide(L)'
;MAAKLPLLTRKNIRDEFTNKKDGLIGKLKEYTGETYDLVVNFEELYPTVNQGESYQTESIGTIVYNTYESLVDQLKRMTDEGDNQVVKDYFNDVVSSKKINVLVVDMESGYNATRVTDGVLELVYRKDNFGTNTSYIASELQKELDKSFGETHKGQLPLAARLGFQNDFLDKKQALEKKIAEELLDQEISLVADPAKVWEVAVQEFDKLKKREQSDIDMESIARNMGAAIYSYFEGFKDQIAYKFKQDDLMVEGFMELCEKKEVRFELIPKADLKKSYNEAVFEDGVYIIRASPQTWYTNTSYACEDIDKLL
;
A
#
# COMPACT_ATOMS: atom_id res chain seq x y z
N MET A 1 37.71 2.17 -28.77
CA MET A 1 36.64 1.44 -29.49
C MET A 1 36.05 0.44 -28.51
N ALA A 2 34.76 0.54 -28.22
CA ALA A 2 34.08 -0.48 -27.42
C ALA A 2 34.21 -1.84 -28.14
N ALA A 3 34.59 -2.90 -27.41
CA ALA A 3 34.68 -4.22 -27.98
C ALA A 3 33.27 -4.68 -28.39
N LYS A 4 33.12 -5.08 -29.66
CA LYS A 4 31.83 -5.52 -30.21
C LYS A 4 31.38 -6.78 -29.46
N LEU A 5 30.16 -6.78 -28.92
CA LEU A 5 29.56 -7.91 -28.23
C LEU A 5 29.67 -9.22 -29.06
N PRO A 6 29.87 -10.40 -28.42
CA PRO A 6 29.95 -11.67 -29.14
C PRO A 6 28.73 -11.95 -30.02
N LEU A 7 28.90 -12.75 -31.08
CA LEU A 7 27.84 -13.00 -32.05
C LEU A 7 26.61 -13.68 -31.43
N LEU A 8 26.83 -14.69 -30.59
CA LEU A 8 25.74 -15.38 -29.88
C LEU A 8 24.96 -14.43 -28.98
N THR A 9 25.67 -13.61 -28.20
CA THR A 9 25.07 -12.55 -27.37
C THR A 9 24.25 -11.56 -28.19
N ARG A 10 24.79 -11.04 -29.30
CA ARG A 10 24.05 -10.12 -30.20
C ARG A 10 22.82 -10.77 -30.81
N LYS A 11 22.91 -12.03 -31.20
CA LYS A 11 21.76 -12.79 -31.72
C LYS A 11 20.69 -12.93 -30.65
N ASN A 12 21.05 -13.32 -29.43
CA ASN A 12 20.11 -13.46 -28.32
C ASN A 12 19.42 -12.13 -27.98
N ILE A 13 20.17 -11.02 -27.89
CA ILE A 13 19.60 -9.67 -27.67
C ILE A 13 18.56 -9.34 -28.75
N ARG A 14 18.90 -9.54 -30.04
CA ARG A 14 17.98 -9.27 -31.14
C ARG A 14 16.71 -10.11 -31.05
N ASP A 15 16.89 -11.43 -30.94
CA ASP A 15 15.81 -12.40 -31.08
C ASP A 15 14.86 -12.37 -29.87
N GLU A 16 15.41 -12.20 -28.67
CA GLU A 16 14.66 -12.35 -27.42
C GLU A 16 14.24 -11.02 -26.79
N PHE A 17 14.99 -9.94 -26.99
CA PHE A 17 14.62 -8.63 -26.46
C PHE A 17 14.16 -7.67 -27.55
N THR A 18 15.01 -7.34 -28.53
CA THR A 18 14.71 -6.28 -29.53
C THR A 18 13.42 -6.57 -30.30
N ASN A 19 13.24 -7.80 -30.80
CA ASN A 19 12.06 -8.17 -31.58
C ASN A 19 10.77 -8.29 -30.75
N LYS A 20 10.88 -8.42 -29.42
CA LYS A 20 9.74 -8.67 -28.52
C LYS A 20 9.41 -7.49 -27.61
N LYS A 21 10.29 -6.49 -27.52
CA LYS A 21 10.19 -5.32 -26.62
C LYS A 21 8.87 -4.57 -26.76
N ASP A 22 8.36 -4.41 -27.97
CA ASP A 22 7.11 -3.66 -28.21
C ASP A 22 5.90 -4.34 -27.56
N GLY A 23 5.91 -5.67 -27.43
CA GLY A 23 4.89 -6.41 -26.69
C GLY A 23 4.89 -6.09 -25.19
N LEU A 24 6.08 -5.94 -24.59
CA LEU A 24 6.22 -5.52 -23.19
C LEU A 24 5.74 -4.07 -23.00
N ILE A 25 6.09 -3.16 -23.91
CA ILE A 25 5.63 -1.77 -23.87
C ILE A 25 4.10 -1.71 -23.97
N GLY A 26 3.49 -2.52 -24.85
CA GLY A 26 2.04 -2.63 -24.97
C GLY A 26 1.36 -3.04 -23.65
N LYS A 27 1.86 -4.11 -23.01
CA LYS A 27 1.32 -4.56 -21.71
C LYS A 27 1.55 -3.55 -20.58
N LEU A 28 2.71 -2.87 -20.56
CA LEU A 28 2.94 -1.78 -19.61
C LEU A 28 1.94 -0.65 -19.78
N LYS A 29 1.63 -0.28 -21.02
CA LYS A 29 0.61 0.75 -21.31
C LYS A 29 -0.79 0.32 -20.89
N GLU A 30 -1.14 -0.95 -21.08
CA GLU A 30 -2.40 -1.52 -20.59
C GLU A 30 -2.53 -1.35 -19.07
N TYR A 31 -1.51 -1.78 -18.32
CA TYR A 31 -1.57 -1.80 -16.85
C TYR A 31 -1.29 -0.45 -16.20
N THR A 32 -0.53 0.45 -16.83
CA THR A 32 -0.23 1.78 -16.25
C THR A 32 -1.04 2.91 -16.87
N GLY A 33 -1.67 2.70 -18.02
CA GLY A 33 -2.31 3.74 -18.82
C GLY A 33 -1.33 4.61 -19.63
N GLU A 34 -0.02 4.48 -19.40
CA GLU A 34 1.02 5.31 -19.99
C GLU A 34 2.12 4.51 -20.69
N THR A 35 2.86 5.15 -21.59
CA THR A 35 3.97 4.48 -22.30
C THR A 35 5.28 4.71 -21.55
N TYR A 36 6.05 3.63 -21.36
CA TYR A 36 7.32 3.66 -20.65
C TYR A 36 8.48 3.22 -21.55
N ASP A 37 9.62 3.86 -21.37
CA ASP A 37 10.87 3.51 -22.02
C ASP A 37 11.58 2.39 -21.23
N LEU A 38 11.73 1.23 -21.88
CA LEU A 38 12.56 0.14 -21.37
C LEU A 38 14.03 0.40 -21.75
N VAL A 39 14.82 0.79 -20.75
CA VAL A 39 16.20 1.26 -20.92
C VAL A 39 17.19 0.19 -20.46
N VAL A 40 18.03 -0.24 -21.38
CA VAL A 40 19.15 -1.16 -21.12
C VAL A 40 20.30 -0.84 -22.08
N ASN A 41 21.49 -0.66 -21.54
CA ASN A 41 22.72 -0.56 -22.34
C ASN A 41 23.45 -1.90 -22.29
N PHE A 42 23.25 -2.74 -23.31
CA PHE A 42 23.88 -4.07 -23.35
C PHE A 42 25.41 -4.01 -23.45
N GLU A 43 25.98 -2.95 -24.01
CA GLU A 43 27.44 -2.82 -24.12
C GLU A 43 28.08 -2.52 -22.75
N GLU A 44 27.37 -1.78 -21.89
CA GLU A 44 27.79 -1.53 -20.51
C GLU A 44 27.41 -2.68 -19.57
N LEU A 45 26.26 -3.32 -19.78
CA LEU A 45 25.80 -4.43 -18.96
C LEU A 45 26.65 -5.68 -19.16
N TYR A 46 26.98 -6.04 -20.40
CA TYR A 46 27.70 -7.27 -20.73
C TYR A 46 29.01 -7.48 -19.94
N PRO A 47 29.92 -6.51 -19.78
CA PRO A 47 31.15 -6.72 -18.99
C PRO A 47 30.91 -6.87 -17.48
N THR A 48 29.71 -6.51 -16.97
CA THR A 48 29.38 -6.55 -15.53
C THR A 48 28.78 -7.89 -15.09
N VAL A 49 28.28 -8.70 -16.02
CA VAL A 49 27.75 -10.03 -15.70
C VAL A 49 28.89 -11.03 -15.50
N ASN A 50 28.62 -12.16 -14.85
CA ASN A 50 29.65 -13.17 -14.60
C ASN A 50 30.12 -13.79 -15.92
N GLN A 51 31.35 -13.45 -16.34
CA GLN A 51 31.93 -13.90 -17.61
C GLN A 51 32.25 -15.40 -17.63
N GLY A 52 32.27 -16.07 -16.47
CA GLY A 52 32.43 -17.52 -16.36
C GLY A 52 31.14 -18.30 -16.55
N GLU A 53 29.98 -17.64 -16.54
CA GLU A 53 28.67 -18.26 -16.63
C GLU A 53 28.08 -18.09 -18.04
N SER A 54 28.03 -19.17 -18.81
CA SER A 54 27.55 -19.14 -20.20
C SER A 54 26.11 -18.66 -20.29
N TYR A 55 25.25 -18.98 -19.32
CA TYR A 55 23.86 -18.51 -19.34
C TYR A 55 23.77 -16.97 -19.20
N GLN A 56 24.64 -16.34 -18.39
CA GLN A 56 24.63 -14.88 -18.24
C GLN A 56 25.20 -14.18 -19.48
N THR A 57 26.21 -14.78 -20.12
CA THR A 57 26.92 -14.17 -21.27
C THR A 57 26.22 -14.43 -22.61
N GLU A 58 25.57 -15.59 -22.78
CA GLU A 58 24.91 -15.97 -24.03
C GLU A 58 23.41 -15.64 -24.05
N SER A 59 22.75 -15.59 -22.88
CA SER A 59 21.29 -15.39 -22.76
C SER A 59 20.88 -14.04 -22.15
N ILE A 60 21.74 -13.02 -22.24
CA ILE A 60 21.51 -11.69 -21.64
C ILE A 60 20.21 -11.02 -22.14
N GLY A 61 19.87 -11.17 -23.41
CA GLY A 61 18.63 -10.65 -23.99
C GLY A 61 17.39 -11.33 -23.40
N THR A 62 17.44 -12.66 -23.24
CA THR A 62 16.39 -13.43 -22.56
C THR A 62 16.21 -12.98 -21.11
N ILE A 63 17.31 -12.81 -20.37
CA ILE A 63 17.24 -12.39 -18.96
C ILE A 63 16.61 -10.99 -18.84
N VAL A 64 17.01 -10.04 -19.69
CA VAL A 64 16.44 -8.69 -19.69
C VAL A 64 14.97 -8.70 -20.07
N TYR A 65 14.57 -9.46 -21.09
CA TYR A 65 13.16 -9.63 -21.45
C TYR A 65 12.35 -10.16 -20.27
N ASN A 66 12.80 -11.27 -19.64
CA ASN A 66 12.12 -11.88 -18.49
C ASN A 66 12.06 -10.93 -17.28
N THR A 67 13.04 -10.05 -17.13
CA THR A 67 13.08 -9.03 -16.07
C THR A 67 11.92 -8.04 -16.23
N TYR A 68 11.72 -7.52 -17.44
CA TYR A 68 10.58 -6.65 -17.71
C TYR A 68 9.26 -7.40 -17.71
N GLU A 69 9.23 -8.66 -18.13
CA GLU A 69 8.03 -9.50 -18.05
C GLU A 69 7.60 -9.72 -16.59
N SER A 70 8.53 -9.95 -15.67
CA SER A 70 8.23 -10.05 -14.23
C SER A 70 7.62 -8.76 -13.68
N LEU A 71 8.10 -7.59 -14.10
CA LEU A 71 7.49 -6.31 -13.75
C LEU A 71 6.06 -6.19 -14.31
N VAL A 72 5.86 -6.56 -15.57
CA VAL A 72 4.54 -6.55 -16.21
C VAL A 72 3.56 -7.46 -15.45
N ASP A 73 3.98 -8.66 -15.06
CA ASP A 73 3.14 -9.58 -14.28
C ASP A 73 2.81 -9.02 -12.89
N GLN A 74 3.75 -8.34 -12.25
CA GLN A 74 3.50 -7.67 -10.97
C GLN A 74 2.50 -6.52 -11.14
N LEU A 75 2.67 -5.68 -12.15
CA LEU A 75 1.74 -4.58 -12.44
C LEU A 75 0.35 -5.12 -12.75
N LYS A 76 0.24 -6.16 -13.59
CA LYS A 76 -1.03 -6.84 -13.86
C LYS A 76 -1.76 -7.21 -12.57
N ARG A 77 -1.05 -7.81 -11.60
CA ARG A 77 -1.63 -8.18 -10.30
C ARG A 77 -2.04 -6.97 -9.48
N MET A 78 -1.15 -5.98 -9.37
CA MET A 78 -1.41 -4.79 -8.55
C MET A 78 -2.57 -3.97 -9.11
N THR A 79 -2.67 -3.85 -10.43
CA THR A 79 -3.69 -3.05 -11.11
C THR A 79 -5.00 -3.81 -11.32
N ASP A 80 -5.14 -5.04 -10.80
CA ASP A 80 -6.27 -5.94 -11.06
C ASP A 80 -6.58 -6.05 -12.56
N GLU A 81 -5.64 -6.64 -13.31
CA GLU A 81 -5.67 -6.75 -14.78
C GLU A 81 -5.78 -5.43 -15.54
N GLY A 82 -5.62 -4.29 -14.87
CA GLY A 82 -5.67 -2.97 -15.47
C GLY A 82 -6.91 -2.15 -15.10
N ASP A 83 -7.74 -2.60 -14.17
CA ASP A 83 -8.95 -1.87 -13.79
C ASP A 83 -8.73 -0.92 -12.59
N ASN A 84 -7.67 -1.11 -11.80
CA ASN A 84 -7.43 -0.29 -10.62
C ASN A 84 -6.71 1.02 -10.94
N GLN A 85 -7.49 2.09 -11.17
CA GLN A 85 -6.97 3.42 -11.49
C GLN A 85 -6.09 4.02 -10.37
N VAL A 86 -6.37 3.72 -9.10
CA VAL A 86 -5.57 4.23 -7.96
C VAL A 86 -4.12 3.78 -8.06
N VAL A 87 -3.89 2.52 -8.44
CA VAL A 87 -2.53 1.98 -8.64
C VAL A 87 -1.85 2.63 -9.84
N LYS A 88 -2.58 2.83 -10.94
CA LYS A 88 -2.05 3.47 -12.15
C LYS A 88 -1.56 4.87 -11.87
N ASP A 89 -2.42 5.71 -11.29
CA ASP A 89 -2.10 7.10 -10.99
C ASP A 89 -0.92 7.19 -10.04
N TYR A 90 -0.89 6.34 -9.00
CA TYR A 90 0.20 6.29 -8.04
C TYR A 90 1.53 5.87 -8.67
N PHE A 91 1.51 4.82 -9.49
CA PHE A 91 2.71 4.38 -10.23
C PHE A 91 3.22 5.47 -11.16
N ASN A 92 2.32 6.14 -11.88
CA ASN A 92 2.65 7.20 -12.84
C ASN A 92 3.23 8.46 -12.19
N ASP A 93 2.80 8.77 -10.98
CA ASP A 93 3.33 9.86 -10.16
C ASP A 93 4.74 9.56 -9.65
N VAL A 94 4.94 8.36 -9.09
CA VAL A 94 6.24 7.96 -8.53
C VAL A 94 7.27 7.71 -9.64
N VAL A 95 6.89 7.01 -10.72
CA VAL A 95 7.77 6.71 -11.87
C VAL A 95 7.64 7.81 -12.94
N SER A 96 7.76 9.06 -12.51
CA SER A 96 7.51 10.26 -13.31
C SER A 96 8.44 10.43 -14.53
N SER A 97 9.63 9.81 -14.51
CA SER A 97 10.57 9.88 -15.64
C SER A 97 10.12 9.06 -16.85
N LYS A 98 9.14 8.18 -16.66
CA LYS A 98 8.67 7.18 -17.63
C LYS A 98 9.77 6.25 -18.15
N LYS A 99 10.82 6.03 -17.35
CA LYS A 99 11.94 5.12 -17.66
C LYS A 99 12.01 3.96 -16.69
N ILE A 100 12.36 2.80 -17.23
CA ILE A 100 12.54 1.57 -16.47
C ILE A 100 13.90 0.95 -16.84
N ASN A 101 14.84 0.99 -15.90
CA ASN A 101 16.22 0.53 -16.09
C ASN A 101 16.41 -0.91 -15.62
N VAL A 102 17.27 -1.66 -16.30
CA VAL A 102 17.87 -2.90 -15.76
C VAL A 102 19.34 -2.66 -15.46
N LEU A 103 19.73 -2.90 -14.21
CA LEU A 103 21.08 -2.59 -13.72
C LEU A 103 21.71 -3.81 -13.02
N VAL A 104 23.04 -3.86 -13.00
CA VAL A 104 23.83 -4.75 -12.14
C VAL A 104 24.69 -3.88 -11.24
N VAL A 105 24.54 -4.02 -9.92
CA VAL A 105 25.28 -3.21 -8.93
C VAL A 105 25.84 -4.08 -7.82
N ASP A 106 26.82 -3.57 -7.09
CA ASP A 106 27.25 -4.20 -5.85
C ASP A 106 26.20 -3.95 -4.76
N MET A 107 25.76 -5.02 -4.10
CA MET A 107 24.74 -4.99 -3.05
C MET A 107 25.22 -5.79 -1.85
N GLU A 108 24.94 -5.30 -0.64
CA GLU A 108 25.37 -5.95 0.61
C GLU A 108 24.73 -7.33 0.80
N SER A 109 23.46 -7.52 0.38
CA SER A 109 22.72 -8.77 0.53
C SER A 109 21.68 -8.97 -0.59
N GLY A 110 21.09 -10.16 -0.63
CA GLY A 110 20.08 -10.53 -1.63
C GLY A 110 20.65 -10.91 -3.00
N TYR A 111 19.75 -11.11 -3.96
CA TYR A 111 20.04 -11.46 -5.36
C TYR A 111 19.67 -10.33 -6.33
N ASN A 112 18.55 -9.67 -6.04
CA ASN A 112 17.99 -8.59 -6.83
C ASN A 112 17.16 -7.67 -5.92
N ALA A 113 16.78 -6.51 -6.45
CA ALA A 113 15.92 -5.52 -5.81
C ALA A 113 15.17 -4.70 -6.86
N THR A 114 14.09 -4.06 -6.42
CA THR A 114 13.48 -2.95 -7.14
C THR A 114 13.70 -1.69 -6.33
N ARG A 115 14.07 -0.58 -6.99
CA ARG A 115 14.17 0.74 -6.38
C ARG A 115 13.64 1.84 -7.29
N VAL A 116 13.25 2.98 -6.73
CA VAL A 116 12.97 4.19 -7.51
C VAL A 116 14.04 5.24 -7.21
N THR A 117 14.59 5.87 -8.24
CA THR A 117 15.61 6.92 -8.10
C THR A 117 15.33 8.02 -9.11
N ASP A 118 15.12 9.25 -8.63
CA ASP A 118 14.79 10.42 -9.47
C ASP A 118 13.64 10.16 -10.46
N GLY A 119 12.60 9.45 -10.00
CA GLY A 119 11.44 9.07 -10.80
C GLY A 119 11.69 7.96 -11.83
N VAL A 120 12.87 7.33 -11.83
CA VAL A 120 13.21 6.16 -12.65
C VAL A 120 12.99 4.89 -11.85
N LEU A 121 12.27 3.93 -12.42
CA LEU A 121 12.16 2.60 -11.83
C LEU A 121 13.39 1.78 -12.22
N GLU A 122 14.09 1.24 -11.24
CA GLU A 122 15.29 0.43 -11.46
C GLU A 122 15.06 -1.02 -10.99
N LEU A 123 15.21 -1.95 -11.93
CA LEU A 123 15.21 -3.39 -11.70
C LEU A 123 16.67 -3.84 -11.58
N VAL A 124 17.11 -4.09 -10.35
CA VAL A 124 18.51 -4.18 -10.00
C VAL A 124 18.88 -5.62 -9.68
N TYR A 125 19.89 -6.15 -10.35
CA TYR A 125 20.57 -7.38 -9.94
C TYR A 125 21.80 -7.06 -9.11
N ARG A 126 22.07 -7.91 -8.12
CA ARG A 126 23.37 -7.92 -7.45
C ARG A 126 24.42 -8.46 -8.43
N LYS A 127 25.64 -7.93 -8.33
CA LYS A 127 26.82 -8.47 -9.00
C LYS A 127 26.91 -10.00 -8.85
N ASP A 128 27.30 -10.65 -9.93
CA ASP A 128 27.39 -12.11 -10.10
C ASP A 128 26.06 -12.89 -10.06
N ASN A 129 24.93 -12.23 -9.76
CA ASN A 129 23.59 -12.85 -9.68
C ASN A 129 22.65 -12.43 -10.82
N PHE A 130 23.20 -11.95 -11.93
CA PHE A 130 22.39 -11.50 -13.06
C PHE A 130 21.53 -12.65 -13.62
N GLY A 131 20.21 -12.43 -13.66
CA GLY A 131 19.22 -13.44 -14.07
C GLY A 131 18.83 -14.47 -13.01
N THR A 132 19.38 -14.38 -11.80
CA THR A 132 18.94 -15.21 -10.67
C THR A 132 17.67 -14.63 -10.07
N ASN A 133 16.65 -15.48 -9.86
CA ASN A 133 15.37 -15.12 -9.26
C ASN A 133 14.65 -13.97 -9.99
N THR A 134 14.78 -13.90 -11.32
CA THR A 134 14.17 -12.88 -12.18
C THR A 134 12.67 -12.72 -11.94
N SER A 135 11.95 -13.82 -11.71
CA SER A 135 10.50 -13.79 -11.45
C SER A 135 10.10 -13.03 -10.18
N TYR A 136 11.04 -12.75 -9.28
CA TYR A 136 10.83 -12.05 -8.02
C TYR A 136 11.38 -10.62 -8.03
N ILE A 137 12.00 -10.16 -9.13
CA ILE A 137 12.71 -8.87 -9.13
C ILE A 137 11.81 -7.69 -8.74
N ALA A 138 10.52 -7.76 -9.10
CA ALA A 138 9.50 -6.75 -8.81
C ALA A 138 8.58 -7.10 -7.63
N SER A 139 8.86 -8.13 -6.82
CA SER A 139 7.94 -8.56 -5.75
C SER A 139 7.71 -7.48 -4.69
N GLU A 140 8.71 -6.63 -4.45
CA GLU A 140 8.67 -5.52 -3.48
C GLU A 140 8.23 -4.19 -4.10
N LEU A 141 7.72 -4.18 -5.34
CA LEU A 141 7.42 -2.95 -6.08
C LEU A 141 6.54 -1.98 -5.28
N GLN A 142 5.43 -2.44 -4.71
CA GLN A 142 4.53 -1.57 -3.94
C GLN A 142 5.24 -0.88 -2.77
N LYS A 143 6.02 -1.64 -2.00
CA LYS A 143 6.75 -1.12 -0.84
C LYS A 143 7.73 -0.02 -1.25
N GLU A 144 8.41 -0.22 -2.37
CA GLU A 144 9.35 0.76 -2.88
C GLU A 144 8.66 2.00 -3.46
N LEU A 145 7.52 1.84 -4.13
CA LEU A 145 6.71 2.97 -4.58
C LEU A 145 6.26 3.81 -3.37
N ASP A 146 5.76 3.16 -2.31
CA ASP A 146 5.33 3.84 -1.08
C ASP A 146 6.49 4.59 -0.40
N LYS A 147 7.67 3.96 -0.34
CA LYS A 147 8.88 4.59 0.20
C LYS A 147 9.27 5.82 -0.61
N SER A 148 9.39 5.70 -1.94
CA SER A 148 9.81 6.80 -2.82
C SER A 148 8.77 7.94 -2.84
N PHE A 149 7.48 7.60 -2.79
CA PHE A 149 6.42 8.59 -2.64
C PHE A 149 6.55 9.36 -1.32
N GLY A 150 6.81 8.67 -0.21
CA GLY A 150 6.97 9.30 1.10
C GLY A 150 8.13 10.30 1.20
N GLU A 151 9.18 10.14 0.37
CA GLU A 151 10.31 11.07 0.30
C GLU A 151 9.92 12.44 -0.30
N THR A 152 8.93 12.47 -1.21
CA THR A 152 8.49 13.68 -1.92
C THR A 152 7.12 14.19 -1.48
N HIS A 153 6.30 13.32 -0.88
CA HIS A 153 4.91 13.58 -0.49
C HIS A 153 4.67 13.26 0.99
N LYS A 154 5.56 13.73 1.87
CA LYS A 154 5.48 13.46 3.30
C LYS A 154 4.09 13.82 3.87
N GLY A 155 3.50 12.88 4.61
CA GLY A 155 2.17 13.05 5.21
C GLY A 155 1.01 12.75 4.26
N GLN A 156 1.26 12.47 2.98
CA GLN A 156 0.23 11.97 2.06
C GLN A 156 0.08 10.45 2.15
N LEU A 157 -1.13 9.98 1.84
CA LEU A 157 -1.54 8.59 2.01
C LEU A 157 -0.78 7.66 1.02
N PRO A 158 -0.03 6.65 1.50
CA PRO A 158 0.66 5.68 0.64
C PRO A 158 -0.34 4.76 -0.07
N LEU A 159 0.11 4.08 -1.13
CA LEU A 159 -0.70 3.16 -1.91
C LEU A 159 -1.22 2.00 -1.07
N ALA A 160 -0.39 1.42 -0.18
CA ALA A 160 -0.84 0.37 0.73
C ALA A 160 -2.10 0.79 1.54
N ALA A 161 -2.09 2.02 2.05
CA ALA A 161 -3.20 2.56 2.83
C ALA A 161 -4.43 2.87 1.97
N ARG A 162 -4.24 3.42 0.76
CA ARG A 162 -5.34 3.65 -0.19
C ARG A 162 -6.06 2.35 -0.53
N LEU A 163 -5.30 1.32 -0.89
CA LEU A 163 -5.86 0.01 -1.26
C LEU A 163 -6.50 -0.69 -0.06
N GLY A 164 -5.83 -0.69 1.09
CA GLY A 164 -6.39 -1.26 2.32
C GLY A 164 -7.70 -0.59 2.71
N PHE A 165 -7.77 0.75 2.65
CA PHE A 165 -9.00 1.49 2.96
C PHE A 165 -10.13 1.20 1.98
N GLN A 166 -9.84 1.15 0.67
CA GLN A 166 -10.80 0.76 -0.37
C GLN A 166 -11.38 -0.64 -0.10
N ASN A 167 -10.50 -1.65 -0.07
CA ASN A 167 -10.87 -3.05 -0.10
C ASN A 167 -11.48 -3.54 1.23
N ASP A 168 -10.98 -3.02 2.36
CA ASP A 168 -11.36 -3.52 3.68
C ASP A 168 -12.34 -2.64 4.45
N PHE A 169 -12.50 -1.38 4.07
CA PHE A 169 -13.52 -0.51 4.66
C PHE A 169 -14.60 -0.14 3.65
N LEU A 170 -14.27 0.57 2.57
CA LEU A 170 -15.30 1.11 1.66
C LEU A 170 -16.17 0.02 1.03
N ASP A 171 -15.55 -1.05 0.52
CA ASP A 171 -16.28 -2.15 -0.13
C ASP A 171 -17.20 -2.92 0.84
N LYS A 172 -16.89 -2.88 2.15
CA LYS A 172 -17.61 -3.60 3.20
C LYS A 172 -18.54 -2.69 4.03
N LYS A 173 -18.39 -1.36 3.90
CA LYS A 173 -19.04 -0.34 4.72
C LYS A 173 -20.55 -0.48 4.73
N GLN A 174 -21.18 -0.56 3.55
CA GLN A 174 -22.64 -0.60 3.44
C GLN A 174 -23.24 -1.84 4.13
N ALA A 175 -22.58 -2.99 4.03
CA ALA A 175 -23.02 -4.22 4.68
C ALA A 175 -22.95 -4.10 6.21
N LEU A 176 -21.94 -3.39 6.74
CA LEU A 176 -21.82 -3.13 8.17
C LEU A 176 -22.85 -2.09 8.65
N GLU A 177 -23.06 -1.00 7.91
CA GLU A 177 -24.10 0.01 8.19
C GLU A 177 -25.48 -0.64 8.31
N LYS A 178 -25.82 -1.56 7.41
CA LYS A 178 -27.08 -2.30 7.48
C LYS A 178 -27.20 -3.14 8.75
N LYS A 179 -26.15 -3.89 9.12
CA LYS A 179 -26.15 -4.69 10.36
C LYS A 179 -26.31 -3.81 11.59
N ILE A 180 -25.69 -2.62 11.59
CA ILE A 180 -25.84 -1.66 12.68
C ILE A 180 -27.29 -1.15 12.75
N ALA A 181 -27.90 -0.82 11.62
CA ALA A 181 -29.30 -0.38 11.59
C ALA A 181 -30.25 -1.44 12.15
N GLU A 182 -30.01 -2.74 11.88
CA GLU A 182 -30.77 -3.84 12.47
C GLU A 182 -30.69 -3.83 14.02
N GLU A 183 -29.52 -3.53 14.60
CA GLU A 183 -29.34 -3.40 16.05
C GLU A 183 -29.94 -2.10 16.62
N LEU A 184 -30.15 -1.08 15.78
CA LEU A 184 -30.72 0.23 16.11
C LEU A 184 -32.20 0.37 15.68
N LEU A 185 -32.95 -0.73 15.61
CA LEU A 185 -34.39 -0.71 15.27
C LEU A 185 -34.67 0.00 13.94
N ASP A 186 -33.89 -0.36 12.92
CA ASP A 186 -33.92 0.19 11.56
C ASP A 186 -33.58 1.68 11.46
N GLN A 187 -32.99 2.29 12.51
CA GLN A 187 -32.41 3.62 12.42
C GLN A 187 -31.08 3.57 11.67
N GLU A 188 -31.05 4.22 10.50
CA GLU A 188 -29.85 4.32 9.69
C GLU A 188 -28.83 5.30 10.31
N ILE A 189 -27.55 4.93 10.23
CA ILE A 189 -26.39 5.78 10.54
C ILE A 189 -25.35 5.64 9.42
N SER A 190 -24.46 6.62 9.29
CA SER A 190 -23.29 6.49 8.42
C SER A 190 -21.99 6.31 9.18
N LEU A 191 -21.16 5.40 8.69
CA LEU A 191 -19.79 5.18 9.18
C LEU A 191 -18.81 6.10 8.44
N VAL A 192 -18.14 6.98 9.17
CA VAL A 192 -17.27 8.01 8.60
C VAL A 192 -15.83 7.83 9.08
N ALA A 193 -14.88 7.76 8.14
CA ALA A 193 -13.47 7.77 8.46
C ALA A 193 -12.72 8.55 7.38
N ASP A 194 -11.74 9.35 7.79
CA ASP A 194 -10.85 10.07 6.87
C ASP A 194 -9.45 9.40 6.92
N PRO A 195 -9.10 8.59 5.90
CA PRO A 195 -7.82 7.88 5.90
C PRO A 195 -6.64 8.83 5.78
N ALA A 196 -6.80 9.98 5.11
CA ALA A 196 -5.75 10.98 5.00
C ALA A 196 -5.46 11.60 6.37
N LYS A 197 -6.51 11.90 7.16
CA LYS A 197 -6.33 12.44 8.51
C LYS A 197 -5.72 11.42 9.48
N VAL A 198 -6.15 10.16 9.40
CA VAL A 198 -5.57 9.04 10.16
C VAL A 198 -4.06 8.94 9.88
N TRP A 199 -3.66 8.97 8.61
CA TRP A 199 -2.26 8.91 8.22
C TRP A 199 -1.47 10.14 8.66
N GLU A 200 -2.03 11.33 8.50
CA GLU A 200 -1.41 12.59 8.92
C GLU A 200 -1.05 12.56 10.41
N VAL A 201 -1.98 12.13 11.27
CA VAL A 201 -1.76 12.02 12.72
C VAL A 201 -0.70 10.95 13.03
N ALA A 202 -0.73 9.80 12.35
CA ALA A 202 0.28 8.75 12.54
C ALA A 202 1.69 9.24 12.22
N VAL A 203 1.88 9.92 11.08
CA VAL A 203 3.17 10.51 10.69
C VAL A 203 3.62 11.57 11.70
N GLN A 204 2.72 12.47 12.12
CA GLN A 204 3.05 13.52 13.08
C GLN A 204 3.49 12.96 14.43
N GLU A 205 2.82 11.92 14.93
CA GLU A 205 3.20 11.27 16.18
C GLU A 205 4.50 10.48 16.04
N PHE A 206 4.70 9.78 14.92
CA PHE A 206 5.95 9.06 14.63
C PHE A 206 7.17 9.99 14.57
N ASP A 207 7.02 11.16 13.93
CA ASP A 207 8.09 12.16 13.81
C ASP A 207 8.49 12.78 15.16
N LYS A 208 7.61 12.75 16.17
CA LYS A 208 7.92 13.24 17.53
C LYS A 208 8.79 12.25 18.32
N LEU A 209 8.83 10.99 17.92
CA LEU A 209 9.54 9.93 18.64
C LEU A 209 11.04 9.98 18.37
N LYS A 210 11.85 9.65 19.38
CA LYS A 210 13.27 9.40 19.16
C LYS A 210 13.43 8.10 18.39
N LYS A 211 14.55 7.93 17.67
CA LYS A 211 14.84 6.71 16.89
C LYS A 211 14.65 5.39 17.66
N ARG A 212 14.95 5.37 18.96
CA ARG A 212 14.79 4.19 19.83
C ARG A 212 13.34 3.89 20.25
N GLU A 213 12.45 4.86 20.09
CA GLU A 213 11.03 4.84 20.45
C GLU A 213 10.14 4.65 19.19
N GLN A 214 10.70 4.76 17.98
CA GLN A 214 9.93 4.63 16.73
C GLN A 214 9.21 3.28 16.57
N SER A 215 9.67 2.22 17.25
CA SER A 215 8.95 0.94 17.28
C SER A 215 7.61 0.99 18.02
N ASP A 216 7.34 2.05 18.79
CA ASP A 216 6.07 2.23 19.50
C ASP A 216 4.92 2.57 18.55
N ILE A 217 5.22 2.98 17.30
CA ILE A 217 4.24 3.23 16.24
C ILE A 217 4.64 2.41 15.02
N ASP A 218 3.86 1.38 14.71
CA ASP A 218 4.07 0.52 13.54
C ASP A 218 3.44 1.15 12.28
N MET A 219 4.20 2.02 11.61
CA MET A 219 3.77 2.69 10.37
C MET A 219 3.46 1.70 9.24
N GLU A 220 4.12 0.53 9.20
CA GLU A 220 3.84 -0.49 8.18
C GLU A 220 2.47 -1.12 8.43
N SER A 221 2.17 -1.48 9.68
CA SER A 221 0.85 -1.99 10.07
C SER A 221 -0.26 -0.97 9.85
N ILE A 222 -0.04 0.32 10.18
CA ILE A 222 -1.03 1.38 9.93
C ILE A 222 -1.32 1.49 8.43
N ALA A 223 -0.29 1.49 7.58
CA ALA A 223 -0.47 1.57 6.13
C ALA A 223 -1.19 0.34 5.59
N ARG A 224 -0.72 -0.86 5.92
CA ARG A 224 -1.25 -2.12 5.34
C ARG A 224 -2.64 -2.49 5.84
N ASN A 225 -2.96 -2.17 7.09
CA ASN A 225 -4.21 -2.58 7.75
C ASN A 225 -5.20 -1.42 7.92
N MET A 226 -5.02 -0.30 7.20
CA MET A 226 -5.83 0.90 7.40
C MET A 226 -7.34 0.63 7.40
N GLY A 227 -7.86 0.04 6.33
CA GLY A 227 -9.28 -0.28 6.22
C GLY A 227 -9.71 -1.36 7.20
N ALA A 228 -8.93 -2.44 7.35
CA ALA A 228 -9.28 -3.56 8.23
C ALA A 228 -9.37 -3.14 9.71
N ALA A 229 -8.48 -2.28 10.17
CA ALA A 229 -8.50 -1.77 11.53
C ALA A 229 -9.70 -0.83 11.76
N ILE A 230 -9.93 0.14 10.85
CA ILE A 230 -11.07 1.06 10.91
C ILE A 230 -12.39 0.29 10.91
N TYR A 231 -12.54 -0.68 9.99
CA TYR A 231 -13.68 -1.57 9.94
C TYR A 231 -13.87 -2.30 11.27
N SER A 232 -12.79 -2.82 11.86
CA SER A 232 -12.85 -3.55 13.13
C SER A 232 -13.28 -2.67 14.32
N TYR A 233 -12.93 -1.37 14.34
CA TYR A 233 -13.46 -0.44 15.35
C TYR A 233 -14.98 -0.25 15.21
N PHE A 234 -15.49 -0.12 13.98
CA PHE A 234 -16.93 -0.02 13.73
C PHE A 234 -17.68 -1.34 14.00
N GLU A 235 -17.05 -2.48 13.74
CA GLU A 235 -17.59 -3.78 14.12
C GLU A 235 -17.67 -3.92 15.65
N GLY A 236 -16.65 -3.45 16.38
CA GLY A 236 -16.69 -3.34 17.83
C GLY A 236 -17.86 -2.48 18.33
N PHE A 237 -18.10 -1.32 17.71
CA PHE A 237 -19.30 -0.51 17.99
C PHE A 237 -20.59 -1.31 17.79
N LYS A 238 -20.74 -2.00 16.64
CA LYS A 238 -21.89 -2.87 16.37
C LYS A 238 -22.07 -3.96 17.44
N ASP A 239 -20.98 -4.57 17.90
CA ASP A 239 -21.05 -5.60 18.94
C ASP A 239 -21.46 -5.03 20.30
N GLN A 240 -20.98 -3.83 20.66
CA GLN A 240 -21.35 -3.17 21.91
C GLN A 240 -22.82 -2.74 21.91
N ILE A 241 -23.37 -2.20 20.82
CA ILE A 241 -24.82 -1.89 20.75
C ILE A 241 -25.67 -3.16 20.87
N ALA A 242 -25.31 -4.24 20.16
CA ALA A 242 -26.04 -5.50 20.23
C ALA A 242 -26.04 -6.07 21.67
N TYR A 243 -24.90 -5.99 22.35
CA TYR A 243 -24.75 -6.48 23.71
C TYR A 243 -25.44 -5.61 24.77
N LYS A 244 -25.32 -4.28 24.65
CA LYS A 244 -25.75 -3.31 25.67
C LYS A 244 -27.18 -2.84 25.47
N PHE A 245 -27.54 -2.48 24.23
CA PHE A 245 -28.87 -1.95 23.94
C PHE A 245 -29.86 -3.10 23.83
N LYS A 246 -29.45 -4.23 23.25
CA LYS A 246 -30.33 -5.41 23.03
C LYS A 246 -31.65 -5.03 22.35
N GLN A 247 -31.58 -4.07 21.42
CA GLN A 247 -32.73 -3.50 20.72
C GLN A 247 -33.81 -2.92 21.68
N ASP A 248 -33.40 -2.43 22.85
CA ASP A 248 -34.29 -1.69 23.75
C ASP A 248 -34.58 -0.28 23.19
N ASP A 249 -35.87 0.03 23.04
CA ASP A 249 -36.35 1.28 22.42
C ASP A 249 -35.76 2.54 23.10
N LEU A 250 -35.64 2.56 24.43
CA LEU A 250 -35.16 3.73 25.17
C LEU A 250 -33.65 3.92 25.01
N MET A 251 -32.89 2.82 24.94
CA MET A 251 -31.45 2.87 24.67
C MET A 251 -31.17 3.38 23.25
N VAL A 252 -31.94 2.90 22.27
CA VAL A 252 -31.83 3.36 20.88
C VAL A 252 -32.24 4.83 20.77
N GLU A 253 -33.36 5.22 21.37
CA GLU A 253 -33.82 6.62 21.40
C GLU A 253 -32.76 7.54 22.00
N GLY A 254 -32.24 7.23 23.19
CA GLY A 254 -31.20 8.02 23.85
C GLY A 254 -29.91 8.14 23.03
N PHE A 255 -29.50 7.06 22.35
CA PHE A 255 -28.37 7.13 21.41
C PHE A 255 -28.65 8.06 20.24
N MET A 256 -29.83 7.96 19.63
CA MET A 256 -30.19 8.78 18.46
C MET A 256 -30.40 10.26 18.82
N GLU A 257 -30.83 10.57 20.04
CA GLU A 257 -30.91 11.95 20.54
C GLU A 257 -29.52 12.61 20.66
N LEU A 258 -28.51 11.87 21.12
CA LEU A 258 -27.13 12.38 21.20
C LEU A 258 -26.39 12.30 19.85
N CYS A 259 -26.75 11.35 19.00
CA CYS A 259 -26.21 11.16 17.65
C CYS A 259 -27.09 11.82 16.58
N GLU A 260 -27.44 13.10 16.78
CA GLU A 260 -28.40 13.83 15.92
C GLU A 260 -28.04 13.78 14.43
N LYS A 261 -26.74 13.78 14.10
CA LYS A 261 -26.25 13.74 12.71
C LYS A 261 -26.29 12.34 12.10
N LYS A 262 -26.61 11.32 12.89
CA LYS A 262 -26.61 9.91 12.49
C LYS A 262 -25.26 9.49 11.90
N GLU A 263 -24.18 10.00 12.49
CA GLU A 263 -22.81 9.70 12.07
C GLU A 263 -22.05 9.01 13.21
N VAL A 264 -21.40 7.90 12.88
CA VAL A 264 -20.41 7.26 13.74
C VAL A 264 -19.05 7.41 13.07
N ARG A 265 -18.13 8.12 13.72
CA ARG A 265 -16.85 8.50 13.13
C ARG A 265 -15.70 7.77 13.80
N PHE A 266 -14.71 7.36 13.01
CA PHE A 266 -13.41 6.92 13.55
C PHE A 266 -12.37 8.03 13.38
N GLU A 267 -11.63 8.31 14.45
CA GLU A 267 -10.54 9.27 14.47
C GLU A 267 -9.29 8.68 15.14
N LEU A 268 -8.13 8.99 14.56
CA LEU A 268 -6.85 8.78 15.22
C LEU A 268 -6.44 10.10 15.89
N ILE A 269 -6.08 10.04 17.17
CA ILE A 269 -5.68 11.20 17.98
C ILE A 269 -4.33 10.95 18.66
N PRO A 270 -3.61 12.02 19.08
CA PRO A 270 -2.40 11.87 19.88
C PRO A 270 -2.64 11.06 21.15
N LYS A 271 -1.64 10.26 21.56
CA LYS A 271 -1.77 9.41 22.76
C LYS A 271 -2.09 10.21 24.03
N ALA A 272 -1.53 11.42 24.13
CA ALA A 272 -1.72 12.31 25.28
C ALA A 272 -3.17 12.79 25.42
N ASP A 273 -3.94 12.80 24.32
CA ASP A 273 -5.33 13.27 24.30
C ASP A 273 -6.33 12.13 24.59
N LEU A 274 -5.87 10.88 24.52
CA LEU A 274 -6.69 9.69 24.81
C LEU A 274 -6.84 9.50 26.32
N LYS A 275 -8.07 9.48 26.84
CA LYS A 275 -8.32 9.33 28.29
C LYS A 275 -8.23 7.88 28.77
N LYS A 276 -8.32 6.93 27.84
CA LYS A 276 -8.22 5.49 28.08
C LYS A 276 -6.93 4.88 27.53
N SER A 277 -6.63 3.66 27.98
CA SER A 277 -5.39 2.96 27.62
C SER A 277 -5.30 2.58 26.13
N TYR A 278 -6.40 2.27 25.44
CA TYR A 278 -6.36 1.73 24.07
C TYR A 278 -7.21 2.52 23.08
N ASN A 279 -8.46 2.76 23.46
CA ASN A 279 -9.43 3.49 22.65
C ASN A 279 -10.48 4.09 23.59
N GLU A 280 -11.21 5.09 23.10
CA GLU A 280 -12.36 5.67 23.78
C GLU A 280 -13.45 6.01 22.78
N ALA A 281 -14.63 6.32 23.27
CA ALA A 281 -15.69 6.87 22.45
C ALA A 281 -16.38 8.03 23.18
N VAL A 282 -16.84 9.02 22.43
CA VAL A 282 -17.46 10.24 22.95
C VAL A 282 -18.55 10.75 22.00
N PHE A 283 -19.51 11.50 22.53
CA PHE A 283 -20.41 12.32 21.72
C PHE A 283 -19.85 13.73 21.60
N GLU A 284 -19.65 14.21 20.37
CA GLU A 284 -19.24 15.58 20.10
C GLU A 284 -20.01 16.11 18.88
N ASP A 285 -20.62 17.29 19.02
CA ASP A 285 -21.37 17.97 17.96
C ASP A 285 -22.40 17.08 17.23
N GLY A 286 -23.13 16.24 17.97
CA GLY A 286 -24.15 15.35 17.41
C GLY A 286 -23.60 14.12 16.66
N VAL A 287 -22.31 13.81 16.82
CA VAL A 287 -21.62 12.66 16.22
C VAL A 287 -21.09 11.75 17.33
N TYR A 288 -21.22 10.44 17.15
CA TYR A 288 -20.55 9.47 18.02
C TYR A 288 -19.16 9.15 17.46
N ILE A 289 -18.10 9.52 18.19
CA ILE A 289 -16.72 9.44 17.71
C ILE A 289 -15.97 8.34 18.48
N ILE A 290 -15.42 7.37 17.74
CA ILE A 290 -14.51 6.33 18.22
C ILE A 290 -13.08 6.83 18.01
N ARG A 291 -12.27 6.84 19.08
CA ARG A 291 -10.92 7.37 19.08
C ARG A 291 -9.90 6.31 19.47
N ALA A 292 -8.78 6.29 18.75
CA ALA A 292 -7.60 5.52 19.10
C ALA A 292 -6.34 6.37 18.91
N SER A 293 -5.19 5.85 19.33
CA SER A 293 -3.89 6.49 19.09
C SER A 293 -3.03 5.63 18.18
N PRO A 294 -2.03 6.20 17.46
CA PRO A 294 -1.12 5.40 16.63
C PRO A 294 -0.42 4.27 17.40
N GLN A 295 -0.10 4.49 18.68
CA GLN A 295 0.55 3.51 19.57
C GLN A 295 -0.36 2.35 19.98
N THR A 296 -1.66 2.53 19.83
CA THR A 296 -2.69 1.52 20.18
C THR A 296 -3.51 1.10 18.97
N TRP A 297 -2.98 1.39 17.77
CA TRP A 297 -3.60 1.08 16.50
C TRP A 297 -4.02 -0.38 16.45
N TYR A 298 -5.25 -0.61 16.00
CA TYR A 298 -5.82 -1.95 15.78
C TYR A 298 -5.82 -2.86 17.03
N THR A 299 -5.73 -2.28 18.23
CA THR A 299 -5.70 -3.04 19.48
C THR A 299 -7.04 -2.94 20.22
N ASN A 300 -7.54 -4.08 20.70
CA ASN A 300 -8.77 -4.19 21.49
C ASN A 300 -9.98 -3.51 20.82
N THR A 301 -10.09 -3.66 19.49
CA THR A 301 -11.15 -3.05 18.68
C THR A 301 -12.54 -3.56 19.06
N SER A 302 -12.68 -4.82 19.51
CA SER A 302 -13.95 -5.37 20.00
C SER A 302 -14.45 -4.73 21.31
N TYR A 303 -13.54 -4.12 22.08
CA TYR A 303 -13.87 -3.34 23.28
C TYR A 303 -14.04 -1.85 22.99
N ALA A 304 -13.86 -1.43 21.73
CA ALA A 304 -14.24 -0.08 21.33
C ALA A 304 -15.71 0.11 21.65
N CYS A 305 -16.04 1.25 22.29
CA CYS A 305 -17.40 1.61 22.71
C CYS A 305 -17.96 0.82 23.91
N GLU A 306 -17.15 0.11 24.70
CA GLU A 306 -17.63 -0.68 25.87
C GLU A 306 -18.46 0.10 26.90
N ASP A 307 -18.28 1.43 26.94
CA ASP A 307 -18.93 2.35 27.87
C ASP A 307 -20.09 3.12 27.24
N ILE A 308 -20.56 2.73 26.03
CA ILE A 308 -21.61 3.45 25.31
C ILE A 308 -22.88 3.66 26.16
N ASP A 309 -23.26 2.69 26.98
CA ASP A 309 -24.40 2.76 27.90
C ASP A 309 -24.23 3.77 29.04
N LYS A 310 -22.99 4.15 29.37
CA LYS A 310 -22.69 5.16 30.39
C LYS A 310 -22.64 6.58 29.82
N LEU A 311 -22.68 6.71 28.49
CA LEU A 311 -22.62 7.97 27.76
C LEU A 311 -24.02 8.49 27.37
N LEU A 312 -25.05 7.64 27.46
CA LEU A 312 -26.47 7.98 27.31
C LEU A 312 -27.04 8.49 28.65
#